data_AF-A0A9E8N6A1-F1
#
_entry.id   AF-A0A9E8N6A1-F1
#
_cell.length_a   1.000
_cell.length_b   1.000
_cell.length_c   1.000
_cell.angle_alpha   90.00
_cell.angle_beta   90.00
_cell.angle_gamma   90.00
#
_symmetry.space_group_name_H-M   'P 1'
#
loop_
_entity.id
_entity.type
_entity.pdbx_description
1 polymer ?
#
loop_
_entity_poly.entity_id
_entity_poly.type
_entity_poly.pdbx_seq_one_letter_code
_entity_poly.pdbx_strand_id
1 'polypeptide(L)'
;MKKVLIGHALCLSVTLFCGCKNEKPYPLEEAEQSSVASPFEISIHDAMEVATHYQPTGNDSTEARARKGSVTEEIVDQETIVDSVDRKPLLYIIKKARGFTIVSADMHTMPVLAYSAEYGRGL
;
A
#
# COMPACT_ATOMS: atom_id res chain seq x y z
N MET A 1 -31.27 52.02 -45.47
CA MET A 1 -32.30 52.79 -44.74
C MET A 1 -32.19 52.45 -43.26
N LYS A 2 -32.23 53.47 -42.40
CA LYS A 2 -32.07 53.41 -40.93
C LYS A 2 -33.21 52.62 -40.27
N LYS A 3 -32.91 51.88 -39.19
CA LYS A 3 -33.46 52.10 -37.84
C LYS A 3 -32.75 51.24 -36.79
N VAL A 4 -32.26 51.95 -35.77
CA VAL A 4 -31.77 51.51 -34.46
C VAL A 4 -32.95 51.56 -33.49
N LEU A 5 -33.07 50.64 -32.53
CA LEU A 5 -33.27 50.89 -31.08
C LEU A 5 -33.47 49.54 -30.34
N ILE A 6 -32.50 49.08 -29.52
CA ILE A 6 -32.33 49.28 -28.06
C ILE A 6 -33.21 48.37 -27.20
N GLY A 7 -32.57 47.54 -26.37
CA GLY A 7 -33.17 46.86 -25.22
C GLY A 7 -32.12 46.14 -24.36
N HIS A 8 -31.64 46.84 -23.33
CA HIS A 8 -30.93 46.38 -22.10
C HIS A 8 -31.30 44.97 -21.62
N ALA A 9 -30.54 44.22 -20.81
CA ALA A 9 -29.23 44.28 -20.17
C ALA A 9 -29.12 42.96 -19.37
N LEU A 10 -27.88 42.50 -19.12
CA LEU A 10 -27.36 41.52 -18.14
C LEU A 10 -26.30 40.70 -18.88
N CYS A 11 -25.01 41.07 -18.88
CA CYS A 11 -24.11 41.24 -17.74
C CYS A 11 -24.19 40.05 -16.77
N LEU A 12 -23.41 39.00 -17.05
CA LEU A 12 -22.55 38.38 -16.04
C LEU A 12 -21.41 37.62 -16.74
N SER A 13 -20.35 38.36 -17.03
CA SER A 13 -19.03 37.82 -17.31
C SER A 13 -18.35 37.44 -15.99
N VAL A 14 -18.05 36.16 -15.81
CA VAL A 14 -17.11 35.68 -14.77
C VAL A 14 -15.99 34.94 -15.45
N THR A 15 -15.03 35.69 -15.98
CA THR A 15 -13.67 35.21 -16.26
C THR A 15 -12.88 35.32 -14.96
N LEU A 16 -12.80 34.21 -14.21
CA LEU A 16 -11.90 34.12 -13.05
C LEU A 16 -10.50 33.70 -13.54
N PHE A 17 -9.55 34.60 -13.32
CA PHE A 17 -8.13 34.37 -13.45
C PHE A 17 -7.66 33.28 -12.48
N CYS A 18 -6.74 32.42 -12.92
CA CYS A 18 -5.70 31.93 -12.02
C CYS A 18 -4.39 31.83 -12.79
N GLY A 19 -3.57 32.88 -12.67
CA GLY A 19 -2.17 32.82 -13.00
C GLY A 19 -1.39 32.43 -11.75
N CYS A 20 -0.69 31.29 -11.81
CA CYS A 20 0.38 30.94 -10.87
C CYS A 20 1.55 30.32 -11.64
N LYS A 21 2.54 31.19 -11.91
CA LYS A 21 4.00 30.98 -11.96
C LYS A 21 4.52 29.66 -12.56
N ASN A 22 5.27 29.80 -13.66
CA ASN A 22 6.22 28.81 -14.17
C ASN A 22 7.32 28.57 -13.12
N GLU A 23 7.17 27.53 -12.32
CA GLU A 23 8.24 26.97 -11.52
C GLU A 23 8.95 25.95 -12.40
N LYS A 24 10.20 26.21 -12.75
CA LYS A 24 11.02 25.26 -13.50
C LYS A 24 11.09 23.95 -12.69
N PRO A 25 11.03 22.76 -13.32
CA PRO A 25 11.27 21.53 -12.58
C PRO A 25 12.68 21.59 -12.01
N TYR A 26 12.80 21.64 -10.69
CA TYR A 26 14.07 21.35 -10.03
C TYR A 26 14.41 19.89 -10.36
N PRO A 27 15.64 19.59 -10.82
CA PRO A 27 16.06 18.21 -10.92
C PRO A 27 15.96 17.62 -9.51
N LEU A 28 15.13 16.59 -9.33
CA LEU A 28 15.24 15.75 -8.15
C LEU A 28 16.64 15.16 -8.22
N GLU A 29 17.55 15.64 -7.37
CA GLU A 29 18.75 14.89 -7.06
C GLU A 29 18.26 13.55 -6.52
N GLU A 30 18.37 12.53 -7.37
CA GLU A 30 18.28 11.14 -6.98
C GLU A 30 19.49 10.90 -6.09
N ALA A 31 19.35 11.32 -4.83
CA ALA A 31 20.22 10.86 -3.78
C ALA A 31 19.95 9.35 -3.72
N GLU A 32 20.82 8.58 -4.38
CA GLU A 32 21.03 7.18 -4.07
C GLU A 32 21.48 7.13 -2.61
N GLN A 33 20.51 7.26 -1.69
CA GLN A 33 20.68 6.94 -0.30
C GLN A 33 20.81 5.43 -0.26
N SER A 34 22.07 4.99 -0.34
CA SER A 34 22.50 3.70 0.17
C SER A 34 22.15 3.69 1.67
N SER A 35 20.90 3.39 1.99
CA SER A 35 20.45 3.18 3.35
C SER A 35 21.06 1.87 3.79
N VAL A 36 22.04 1.94 4.68
CA VAL A 36 22.54 0.77 5.40
C VAL A 36 21.33 0.16 6.10
N ALA A 37 20.88 -1.00 5.61
CA ALA A 37 19.76 -1.72 6.19
C ALA A 37 20.04 -1.92 7.69
N SER A 38 19.07 -1.56 8.53
CA SER A 38 19.20 -1.77 9.98
C SER A 38 19.41 -3.26 10.24
N PRO A 39 20.26 -3.67 11.19
CA PRO A 39 20.42 -5.09 11.53
C PRO A 39 19.14 -5.74 12.08
N PHE A 40 18.10 -4.95 12.34
CA PHE A 40 16.79 -5.38 12.81
C PHE A 40 15.69 -5.24 11.74
N GLU A 41 16.05 -4.83 10.52
CA GLU A 41 15.12 -4.77 9.41
C GLU A 41 14.93 -6.19 8.83
N ILE A 42 13.68 -6.63 8.77
CA ILE A 42 13.28 -7.87 8.12
C ILE A 42 13.26 -7.61 6.62
N SER A 43 13.94 -8.43 5.83
CA SER A 43 13.85 -8.33 4.38
C SER A 43 12.51 -8.85 3.86
N ILE A 44 12.11 -8.43 2.65
CA ILE A 44 10.90 -8.98 2.00
C ILE A 44 10.97 -10.51 1.86
N HIS A 45 12.15 -11.07 1.61
CA HIS A 45 12.33 -12.51 1.50
C HIS A 45 12.07 -13.22 2.84
N ASP A 46 12.61 -12.69 3.94
CA ASP A 46 12.35 -13.24 5.28
C ASP A 46 10.87 -13.10 5.66
N ALA A 47 10.23 -12.00 5.24
CA ALA A 47 8.81 -11.82 5.45
C ALA A 47 7.96 -12.85 4.68
N MET A 48 8.35 -13.22 3.46
CA MET A 48 7.71 -14.30 2.70
C MET A 48 7.89 -15.66 3.38
N GLU A 49 9.08 -15.95 3.92
CA GLU A 49 9.35 -17.16 4.68
C GLU A 49 8.47 -17.24 5.94
N VAL A 50 8.39 -16.15 6.70
CA VAL A 50 7.48 -16.02 7.85
C VAL A 50 6.04 -16.26 7.43
N ALA A 51 5.58 -15.60 6.37
CA ALA A 51 4.20 -15.73 5.89
C ALA A 51 3.88 -17.16 5.47
N THR A 52 4.80 -17.85 4.82
CA THR A 52 4.64 -19.24 4.34
C THR A 52 4.54 -20.23 5.50
N HIS A 53 5.34 -20.03 6.56
CA HIS A 53 5.40 -20.92 7.70
C HIS A 53 4.46 -20.54 8.84
N TYR A 54 3.78 -19.40 8.75
CA TYR A 54 2.86 -18.95 9.79
C TYR A 54 1.65 -19.89 9.92
N GLN A 55 1.53 -20.50 11.09
CA GLN A 55 0.37 -21.28 11.49
C GLN A 55 -0.28 -20.61 12.71
N PRO A 56 -1.52 -20.12 12.61
CA PRO A 56 -2.20 -19.57 13.76
C PRO A 56 -2.40 -20.65 14.82
N THR A 57 -2.05 -20.33 16.07
CA THR A 57 -2.13 -21.24 17.21
C THR A 57 -3.50 -21.19 17.91
N GLY A 58 -4.49 -20.50 17.33
CA GLY A 58 -5.84 -20.33 17.86
C GLY A 58 -6.78 -21.51 17.57
N ASN A 59 -7.92 -21.51 18.26
CA ASN A 59 -8.95 -22.55 18.31
C ASN A 59 -9.73 -22.78 17.00
N ASP A 60 -9.12 -22.55 15.85
CA ASP A 60 -9.68 -22.95 14.56
C ASP A 60 -9.83 -24.47 14.60
N SER A 61 -11.09 -24.91 14.63
CA SER A 61 -11.53 -26.29 14.81
C SER A 61 -10.54 -27.29 14.22
N THR A 62 -10.14 -28.25 15.05
CA THR A 62 -9.14 -29.31 14.81
C THR A 62 -9.26 -30.01 13.44
N GLU A 63 -10.44 -29.97 12.81
CA GLU A 63 -10.70 -30.50 11.47
C GLU A 63 -10.11 -29.67 10.31
N ALA A 64 -10.01 -28.34 10.43
CA ALA A 64 -9.38 -27.49 9.42
C ALA A 64 -7.85 -27.64 9.45
N ARG A 65 -7.28 -27.78 10.65
CA ARG A 65 -5.84 -27.98 10.88
C ARG A 65 -5.35 -29.33 10.36
N ALA A 66 -6.17 -30.39 10.43
CA ALA A 66 -5.82 -31.73 9.96
C ALA A 66 -5.84 -31.88 8.43
N ARG A 67 -6.63 -31.07 7.70
CA ARG A 67 -6.64 -31.04 6.22
C ARG A 67 -5.58 -30.13 5.62
N LYS A 68 -5.01 -29.21 6.40
CA LYS A 68 -3.94 -28.29 6.00
C LYS A 68 -2.56 -28.93 6.21
N GLY A 69 -2.39 -30.17 5.75
CA GLY A 69 -1.09 -30.83 5.77
C GLY A 69 -0.14 -30.11 4.82
N SER A 70 0.86 -29.42 5.34
CA SER A 70 2.08 -28.96 4.63
C SER A 70 1.89 -28.47 3.18
N VAL A 71 0.77 -27.81 2.87
CA VAL A 71 0.64 -27.12 1.58
C VAL A 71 1.24 -25.76 1.81
N THR A 72 2.48 -25.57 1.37
CA THR A 72 3.07 -24.26 1.15
C THR A 72 2.05 -23.43 0.37
N GLU A 73 1.45 -22.44 1.02
CA GLU A 73 0.49 -21.57 0.34
C GLU A 73 1.25 -20.76 -0.71
N GLU A 74 0.83 -20.86 -1.96
CA GLU A 74 1.43 -20.11 -3.06
C GLU A 74 1.26 -18.60 -2.81
N ILE A 75 2.37 -17.87 -2.84
CA ILE A 75 2.38 -16.41 -2.80
C ILE A 75 2.05 -15.92 -4.21
N VAL A 76 0.97 -15.14 -4.32
CA VAL A 76 0.47 -14.64 -5.61
C VAL A 76 0.92 -13.20 -5.88
N ASP A 77 1.15 -12.42 -4.84
CA ASP A 77 1.52 -11.01 -4.93
C ASP A 77 2.09 -10.52 -3.59
N GLN A 78 2.84 -9.42 -3.62
CA GLN A 78 3.46 -8.81 -2.46
C GLN A 78 3.45 -7.28 -2.58
N GLU A 79 3.24 -6.62 -1.44
CA GLU A 79 3.23 -5.16 -1.35
C GLU A 79 4.04 -4.71 -0.13
N THR A 80 4.89 -3.71 -0.32
CA THR A 80 5.67 -3.10 0.77
C THR A 80 5.07 -1.75 1.11
N ILE A 81 4.68 -1.58 2.37
CA ILE A 81 4.28 -0.28 2.90
C ILE A 81 5.51 0.36 3.52
N VAL A 82 5.86 1.54 3.03
CA VAL A 82 7.03 2.31 3.47
C VAL A 82 6.63 3.56 4.24
N ASP A 83 7.51 4.02 5.12
CA ASP A 83 7.37 5.32 5.76
C ASP A 83 7.41 6.46 4.73
N SER A 84 6.64 7.51 4.96
CA SER A 84 6.53 8.62 4.02
C SER A 84 7.74 9.57 4.03
N VAL A 85 8.49 9.60 5.13
CA VAL A 85 9.60 10.53 5.37
C VAL A 85 10.92 9.90 4.98
N ASP A 86 11.23 8.72 5.52
CA ASP A 86 12.54 8.07 5.30
C ASP A 86 12.49 6.88 4.33
N ARG A 87 11.29 6.56 3.80
CA ARG A 87 11.05 5.48 2.82
C ARG A 87 11.47 4.10 3.30
N LYS A 88 11.69 3.90 4.60
CA LYS A 88 11.99 2.58 5.14
C LYS A 88 10.76 1.68 5.14
N PRO A 89 10.90 0.38 4.91
CA PRO A 89 9.80 -0.57 5.07
C PRO A 89 9.23 -0.52 6.48
N LEU A 90 7.90 -0.43 6.59
CA LEU A 90 7.17 -0.55 7.85
C LEU A 90 6.56 -1.93 7.99
N LEU A 91 5.93 -2.42 6.92
CA LEU A 91 5.31 -3.73 6.86
C LEU A 91 5.22 -4.26 5.42
N TYR A 92 5.04 -5.56 5.32
CA TYR A 92 4.85 -6.31 4.09
C TYR A 92 3.47 -6.96 4.09
N ILE A 93 2.72 -6.79 3.00
CA ILE A 93 1.46 -7.50 2.76
C ILE A 93 1.77 -8.61 1.78
N ILE A 94 1.76 -9.85 2.26
CA ILE A 94 2.01 -11.06 1.46
C ILE A 94 0.64 -11.66 1.10
N LYS A 95 0.25 -11.53 -0.17
CA LYS A 95 -1.00 -12.11 -0.67
C LYS A 95 -0.75 -13.55 -1.07
N LYS A 96 -1.63 -14.42 -0.62
CA LYS A 96 -1.57 -15.85 -0.90
C LYS A 96 -2.72 -16.24 -1.82
N ALA A 97 -2.67 -17.44 -2.37
CA ALA A 97 -3.78 -17.99 -3.15
C ALA A 97 -5.12 -17.93 -2.38
N ARG A 98 -5.06 -18.08 -1.04
CA ARG A 98 -6.21 -17.93 -0.15
C ARG A 98 -5.86 -16.96 0.98
N GLY A 99 -6.34 -15.73 0.86
CA GLY A 99 -6.15 -14.69 1.88
C GLY A 99 -4.77 -14.03 1.85
N PHE A 100 -4.29 -13.59 3.02
CA PHE A 100 -3.08 -12.76 3.13
C PHE A 100 -2.40 -12.90 4.50
N THR A 101 -1.16 -12.44 4.59
CA THR A 101 -0.44 -12.27 5.84
C THR A 101 0.25 -10.91 5.84
N ILE A 102 0.09 -10.15 6.92
CA ILE A 102 0.78 -8.87 7.14
C ILE A 102 1.93 -9.13 8.08
N VAL A 103 3.14 -8.84 7.62
CA VAL A 103 4.39 -9.06 8.34
C VAL A 103 5.05 -7.72 8.65
N SER A 104 5.54 -7.54 9.87
CA SER A 104 6.32 -6.35 10.23
C SER A 104 7.68 -6.33 9.53
N ALA A 105 8.17 -5.15 9.19
CA ALA A 105 9.55 -4.99 8.73
C ALA A 105 10.57 -4.84 9.87
N ASP A 106 10.13 -4.83 11.13
CA ASP A 106 10.99 -4.71 12.32
C ASP A 106 10.98 -5.98 13.17
N MET A 107 12.17 -6.57 13.37
CA MET A 107 12.39 -7.77 14.18
C MET A 107 12.03 -7.64 15.65
N HIS A 108 11.97 -6.43 16.22
CA HIS A 108 11.60 -6.22 17.62
C HIS A 108 10.09 -6.37 17.88
N THR A 109 9.30 -6.40 16.81
CA THR A 109 7.85 -6.54 16.89
C THR A 109 7.42 -7.98 16.58
N MET A 110 6.18 -8.33 16.95
CA MET A 110 5.63 -9.63 16.55
C MET A 110 5.65 -9.71 15.01
N PRO A 111 6.32 -10.73 14.42
CA PRO A 111 6.62 -10.70 13.00
C PRO A 111 5.35 -10.75 12.16
N VAL A 112 4.32 -11.50 12.58
CA VAL A 112 3.01 -11.47 11.92
C VAL A 112 2.06 -10.55 12.67
N LEU A 113 1.66 -9.45 12.03
CA LEU A 113 0.77 -8.43 12.60
C LEU A 113 -0.71 -8.79 12.40
N ALA A 114 -1.04 -9.41 11.26
CA ALA A 114 -2.39 -9.87 10.94
C ALA A 114 -2.33 -10.96 9.87
N TYR A 115 -3.39 -11.76 9.77
CA TYR A 115 -3.54 -12.73 8.68
C TYR A 115 -5.02 -13.00 8.40
N SER A 116 -5.31 -13.50 7.21
CA SER A 116 -6.58 -14.11 6.87
C SER A 116 -6.33 -15.38 6.07
N ALA A 117 -6.99 -16.48 6.43
CA ALA A 117 -6.91 -17.74 5.71
C ALA A 117 -7.80 -17.79 4.45
N GLU A 118 -8.73 -16.84 4.30
CA GLU A 118 -9.64 -16.74 3.16
C GLU A 118 -9.72 -15.30 2.66
N TYR A 119 -9.95 -15.11 1.35
CA TYR A 119 -10.41 -13.81 0.87
C TYR A 119 -11.81 -13.61 1.44
N GLY A 120 -12.01 -12.55 2.23
CA GLY A 120 -13.32 -12.24 2.79
C GLY A 120 -14.35 -12.27 1.68
N ARG A 121 -15.30 -13.21 1.74
CA ARG A 121 -16.53 -13.08 0.95
C ARG A 121 -17.14 -11.76 1.42
N GLY A 122 -17.24 -10.80 0.51
CA GLY A 122 -17.50 -9.39 0.79
C GLY A 122 -18.42 -9.16 1.99
N LEU A 123 -17.98 -8.28 2.89
CA LEU A 123 -18.86 -7.58 3.81
C LEU A 123 -19.90 -6.78 3.02
#